data_AF-A0A9E7AFN8-F1
#
_entry.id   AF-A0A9E7AFN8-F1
#
_cell.length_a   1.000
_cell.length_b   1.000
_cell.length_c   1.000
_cell.angle_alpha   90.00
_cell.angle_beta   90.00
_cell.angle_gamma   90.00
#
_symmetry.space_group_name_H-M   'P 1'
#
loop_
_entity.id
_entity.type
_entity.pdbx_description
1 polymer ?
#
loop_
_entity_poly.entity_id
_entity_poly.type
_entity_poly.pdbx_seq_one_letter_code
_entity_poly.pdbx_strand_id
1 'polypeptide(L)'
;MFRKDDRGIPGSTALEATGLRWLTDAIDDGGAAVVPVRSGRGWLEEPQLNDRRCTPKAAFSFGRALAHTHAAGASHWGAPPQGWEGDGWMGRARLPLRAKAWTDSWGEFFATDRIMPMLAPARDNGSIDRSGAVVIEKLCERLRDGDFNHSQPQLLSQAGKPVARLHGDLWSGNVLWCPVGDVARSCKEFLGEKTADKPQDGAAIMKGGAAIMTSAQQLEAFAGGPVVGVMIDPAAHGGHAETDLADLGLFGQQYLDSVYEGYQSVSPLESYWSERVGLHRVHMLIVHAMLFGGGYGYETVQVARHYV
;
A
#
# COMPACT_ATOMS: atom_id res chain seq x y z
N MET A 1 -8.75 19.07 -10.06
CA MET A 1 -7.34 18.69 -9.80
C MET A 1 -7.09 18.76 -8.30
N PHE A 2 -6.34 17.82 -7.74
CA PHE A 2 -5.94 17.81 -6.34
C PHE A 2 -4.44 18.11 -6.26
N ARG A 3 -4.01 18.98 -5.34
CA ARG A 3 -2.60 19.36 -5.16
C ARG A 3 -2.18 19.13 -3.72
N LYS A 4 -1.02 18.50 -3.53
CA LYS A 4 -0.38 18.27 -2.23
C LYS A 4 0.94 19.03 -2.16
N ASP A 5 1.36 19.36 -0.96
CA ASP A 5 2.69 19.88 -0.62
C ASP A 5 3.35 18.96 0.40
N ASP A 6 4.63 19.19 0.69
CA ASP A 6 5.43 18.35 1.59
C ASP A 6 4.94 18.33 3.06
N ARG A 7 3.99 19.19 3.44
CA ARG A 7 3.39 19.28 4.79
C ARG A 7 4.39 19.27 5.95
N GLY A 8 5.57 19.85 5.75
CA GLY A 8 6.65 19.94 6.73
C GLY A 8 7.60 18.72 6.77
N ILE A 9 7.43 17.75 5.87
CA ILE A 9 8.35 16.62 5.66
C ILE A 9 8.97 16.78 4.26
N PRO A 10 10.16 17.41 4.17
CA PRO A 10 10.82 17.66 2.89
C PRO A 10 10.97 16.38 2.06
N GLY A 11 10.52 16.43 0.80
CA GLY A 11 10.60 15.31 -0.13
C GLY A 11 9.46 14.30 -0.05
N SER A 12 8.50 14.43 0.87
CA SER A 12 7.36 13.51 0.98
C SER A 12 6.52 13.44 -0.30
N THR A 13 6.28 14.56 -0.98
CA THR A 13 5.58 14.56 -2.27
C THR A 13 6.38 13.89 -3.39
N ALA A 14 7.71 13.99 -3.35
CA ALA A 14 8.58 13.33 -4.32
C ALA A 14 8.60 11.80 -4.11
N LEU A 15 8.62 11.35 -2.85
CA LEU A 15 8.48 9.94 -2.47
C LEU A 15 7.15 9.38 -2.98
N GLU A 16 6.04 10.06 -2.65
CA GLU A 16 4.70 9.62 -3.03
C GLU A 16 4.54 9.54 -4.55
N ALA A 17 4.98 10.58 -5.28
CA ALA A 17 4.96 10.56 -6.74
C ALA A 17 5.82 9.44 -7.33
N THR A 18 6.93 9.08 -6.68
CA THR A 18 7.77 7.94 -7.10
C THR A 18 7.08 6.60 -6.82
N GLY A 19 6.40 6.47 -5.67
CA GLY A 19 5.57 5.32 -5.33
C GLY A 19 4.41 5.11 -6.33
N LEU A 20 3.67 6.17 -6.66
CA LEU A 20 2.58 6.12 -7.65
C LEU A 20 3.08 5.65 -9.02
N ARG A 21 4.22 6.18 -9.49
CA ARG A 21 4.85 5.75 -10.75
C ARG A 21 5.29 4.28 -10.70
N TRP A 22 5.88 3.85 -9.59
CA TRP A 22 6.34 2.48 -9.43
C TRP A 22 5.17 1.48 -9.38
N LEU A 23 4.05 1.82 -8.76
CA LEU A 23 2.84 0.99 -8.76
C LEU A 23 2.17 0.95 -10.14
N THR A 24 2.18 2.08 -10.85
CA THR A 24 1.62 2.22 -12.20
C THR A 24 2.22 1.23 -13.20
N ASP A 25 3.49 0.89 -13.08
CA ASP A 25 4.17 -0.05 -13.98
C ASP A 25 3.55 -1.45 -13.98
N ALA A 26 2.75 -1.81 -12.96
CA ALA A 26 2.07 -3.10 -12.91
C ALA A 26 0.77 -3.14 -13.74
N ILE A 27 0.19 -1.98 -14.12
CA ILE A 27 -1.15 -1.91 -14.73
C ILE A 27 -1.22 -2.66 -16.06
N ASP A 28 -0.17 -2.56 -16.89
CA ASP A 28 -0.14 -3.22 -18.20
C ASP A 28 -0.11 -4.77 -18.08
N ASP A 29 0.35 -5.29 -16.94
CA ASP A 29 0.37 -6.72 -16.61
C ASP A 29 -0.83 -7.15 -15.74
N GLY A 30 -1.88 -6.32 -15.69
CA GLY A 30 -3.12 -6.59 -14.97
C GLY A 30 -3.14 -6.07 -13.52
N GLY A 31 -2.14 -5.31 -13.10
CA GLY A 31 -2.07 -4.65 -11.79
C GLY A 31 -3.19 -3.63 -11.57
N ALA A 32 -3.54 -3.38 -10.31
CA ALA A 32 -4.60 -2.46 -9.91
C ALA A 32 -4.42 -1.04 -10.47
N ALA A 33 -5.52 -0.38 -10.81
CA ALA A 33 -5.49 1.00 -11.31
C ALA A 33 -4.89 1.95 -10.27
N VAL A 34 -4.03 2.86 -10.72
CA VAL A 34 -3.33 3.86 -9.89
C VAL A 34 -3.59 5.23 -10.47
N VAL A 35 -3.78 6.22 -9.61
CA VAL A 35 -3.98 7.61 -10.05
C VAL A 35 -2.72 8.16 -10.76
N PRO A 36 -2.84 8.81 -11.94
CA PRO A 36 -1.70 9.43 -12.59
C PRO A 36 -1.24 10.68 -11.81
N VAL A 37 0.06 10.99 -11.88
CA VAL A 37 0.67 12.05 -11.07
C VAL A 37 1.53 13.00 -11.90
N ARG A 38 1.48 14.29 -11.53
CA ARG A 38 2.49 15.30 -11.84
C ARG A 38 3.19 15.67 -10.56
N SER A 39 4.48 15.96 -10.61
CA SER A 39 5.20 16.41 -9.43
C SER A 39 6.29 17.41 -9.78
N GLY A 40 6.64 18.22 -8.79
CA GLY A 40 7.82 19.08 -8.81
C GLY A 40 8.41 19.18 -7.41
N ARG A 41 9.36 20.10 -7.23
CA ARG A 41 10.01 20.29 -5.93
C ARG A 41 8.98 20.73 -4.88
N GLY A 42 8.70 19.84 -3.93
CA GLY A 42 7.81 20.09 -2.78
C GLY A 42 6.32 20.09 -3.09
N TRP A 43 5.90 19.57 -4.25
CA TRP A 43 4.49 19.43 -4.60
C TRP A 43 4.22 18.26 -5.54
N LEU A 44 3.00 17.73 -5.47
CA LEU A 44 2.44 16.83 -6.49
C LEU A 44 0.99 17.20 -6.80
N GLU A 45 0.52 16.80 -7.97
CA GLU A 45 -0.84 16.99 -8.46
C GLU A 45 -1.40 15.70 -9.04
N GLU A 46 -2.70 15.51 -8.87
CA GLU A 46 -3.48 14.36 -9.34
C GLU A 46 -4.80 14.84 -9.98
N PRO A 47 -5.38 14.07 -10.91
CA PRO A 47 -6.75 14.31 -11.35
C PRO A 47 -7.71 14.22 -10.18
N GLN A 48 -8.78 15.00 -10.23
CA GLN A 48 -9.86 14.82 -9.29
C GLN A 48 -10.74 13.65 -9.77
N LEU A 49 -10.82 12.63 -8.94
CA LEU A 49 -11.64 11.46 -9.17
C LEU A 49 -12.88 11.53 -8.26
N ASN A 50 -14.03 11.13 -8.80
CA ASN A 50 -15.28 11.11 -8.07
C ASN A 50 -15.44 9.74 -7.40
N ASP A 51 -15.11 9.64 -6.12
CA ASP A 51 -15.40 8.45 -5.33
C ASP A 51 -16.91 8.31 -5.13
N ARG A 52 -17.42 7.10 -5.34
CA ARG A 52 -18.85 6.81 -5.33
C ARG A 52 -19.13 5.61 -4.43
N ARG A 53 -19.23 4.43 -5.02
CA ARG A 53 -19.67 3.24 -4.31
C ARG A 53 -18.97 2.02 -4.88
N CYS A 54 -18.40 1.23 -3.99
CA CYS A 54 -17.91 -0.10 -4.32
C CYS A 54 -19.08 -1.02 -4.72
N THR A 55 -18.79 -2.03 -5.53
CA THR A 55 -19.71 -3.14 -5.82
C THR A 55 -18.97 -4.46 -5.57
N PRO A 56 -19.65 -5.56 -5.26
CA PRO A 56 -18.98 -6.86 -5.07
C PRO A 56 -18.12 -7.26 -6.27
N LYS A 57 -18.62 -7.00 -7.49
CA LYS A 57 -17.88 -7.29 -8.73
C LYS A 57 -16.63 -6.43 -8.87
N ALA A 58 -16.72 -5.13 -8.58
CA ALA A 58 -15.56 -4.24 -8.62
C ALA A 58 -14.53 -4.61 -7.54
N ALA A 59 -14.97 -4.99 -6.34
CA ALA A 59 -14.11 -5.49 -5.27
C ALA A 59 -13.38 -6.77 -5.68
N PHE A 60 -14.07 -7.72 -6.29
CA PHE A 60 -13.48 -8.94 -6.83
C PHE A 60 -12.43 -8.64 -7.91
N SER A 61 -12.75 -7.79 -8.89
CA SER A 61 -11.79 -7.37 -9.92
C SER A 61 -10.59 -6.65 -9.32
N PHE A 62 -10.80 -5.79 -8.32
CA PHE A 62 -9.73 -5.10 -7.60
C PHE A 62 -8.81 -6.10 -6.87
N GLY A 63 -9.36 -7.10 -6.19
CA GLY A 63 -8.57 -8.16 -5.55
C GLY A 63 -7.68 -8.92 -6.54
N ARG A 64 -8.22 -9.28 -7.71
CA ARG A 64 -7.43 -9.88 -8.80
C ARG A 64 -6.29 -8.95 -9.23
N ALA A 65 -6.60 -7.68 -9.47
CA ALA A 65 -5.62 -6.72 -9.94
C ALA A 65 -4.53 -6.42 -8.89
N LEU A 66 -4.90 -6.39 -7.61
CA LEU A 66 -3.95 -6.22 -6.51
C LEU A 66 -2.95 -7.38 -6.43
N ALA A 67 -3.37 -8.62 -6.73
CA ALA A 67 -2.45 -9.75 -6.82
C ALA A 67 -1.39 -9.56 -7.91
N HIS A 68 -1.77 -9.01 -9.07
CA HIS A 68 -0.82 -8.67 -10.13
C HIS A 68 0.10 -7.50 -9.72
N THR A 69 -0.41 -6.50 -9.00
CA THR A 69 0.43 -5.44 -8.41
C THR A 69 1.49 -6.03 -7.48
N HIS A 70 1.10 -6.92 -6.56
CA HIS A 70 2.04 -7.60 -5.66
C HIS A 70 3.06 -8.43 -6.45
N ALA A 71 2.61 -9.14 -7.50
CA ALA A 71 3.44 -9.98 -8.37
C ALA A 71 4.41 -9.22 -9.29
N ALA A 72 4.20 -7.91 -9.52
CA ALA A 72 5.22 -7.07 -10.15
C ALA A 72 6.51 -7.01 -9.32
N GLY A 73 6.37 -7.20 -8.01
CA GLY A 73 7.44 -7.53 -7.08
C GLY A 73 8.41 -6.40 -6.76
N ALA A 74 9.22 -6.68 -5.74
CA ALA A 74 10.33 -5.87 -5.25
C ALA A 74 11.57 -6.76 -5.05
N SER A 75 12.75 -6.15 -4.94
CA SER A 75 14.01 -6.90 -4.84
C SER A 75 14.25 -7.52 -3.46
N HIS A 76 13.72 -6.93 -2.39
CA HIS A 76 13.91 -7.37 -1.01
C HIS A 76 12.91 -6.70 -0.06
N TRP A 77 12.87 -7.15 1.19
CA TRP A 77 12.07 -6.55 2.25
C TRP A 77 12.51 -5.11 2.52
N GLY A 78 11.55 -4.17 2.50
CA GLY A 78 11.81 -2.75 2.69
C GLY A 78 12.44 -2.04 1.50
N ALA A 79 12.52 -2.69 0.32
CA ALA A 79 13.03 -2.05 -0.89
C ALA A 79 12.22 -0.78 -1.23
N PRO A 80 12.88 0.36 -1.49
CA PRO A 80 12.19 1.59 -1.88
C PRO A 80 11.61 1.48 -3.29
N PRO A 81 10.65 2.35 -3.65
CA PRO A 81 10.23 2.53 -5.03
C PRO A 81 11.43 2.81 -5.94
N GLN A 82 11.40 2.29 -7.17
CA GLN A 82 12.51 2.47 -8.10
C GLN A 82 12.79 3.96 -8.36
N GLY A 83 14.04 4.37 -8.11
CA GLY A 83 14.47 5.77 -8.25
C GLY A 83 14.35 6.61 -6.98
N TRP A 84 13.93 6.01 -5.85
CA TRP A 84 13.97 6.66 -4.54
C TRP A 84 15.17 6.22 -3.70
N GLU A 85 15.80 7.16 -3.00
CA GLU A 85 16.86 6.91 -2.03
C GLU A 85 16.48 7.52 -0.67
N GLY A 86 16.76 6.78 0.40
CA GLY A 86 16.41 7.18 1.76
C GLY A 86 15.15 6.50 2.28
N ASP A 87 14.70 6.95 3.45
CA ASP A 87 13.53 6.39 4.12
C ASP A 87 12.22 6.83 3.46
N GLY A 88 11.16 6.11 3.81
CA GLY A 88 9.79 6.39 3.45
C GLY A 88 9.02 7.11 4.56
N TRP A 89 7.76 7.42 4.27
CA TRP A 89 6.81 8.00 5.21
C TRP A 89 5.44 7.39 5.00
N MET A 90 4.75 7.07 6.10
CA MET A 90 3.34 6.72 6.15
C MET A 90 2.64 7.79 6.99
N GLY A 91 1.96 8.72 6.32
CA GLY A 91 1.55 9.98 6.94
C GLY A 91 2.77 10.72 7.51
N ARG A 92 2.82 10.90 8.83
CA ARG A 92 3.99 11.49 9.54
C ARG A 92 4.92 10.47 10.20
N ALA A 93 4.58 9.18 10.11
CA ALA A 93 5.42 8.12 10.65
C ALA A 93 6.57 7.84 9.67
N ARG A 94 7.81 7.88 10.17
CA ARG A 94 8.98 7.46 9.40
C ARG A 94 8.86 5.97 9.13
N LEU A 95 8.96 5.58 7.86
CA LEU A 95 8.94 4.19 7.41
C LEU A 95 10.36 3.79 6.96
N PRO A 96 11.11 2.99 7.75
CA PRO A 96 12.43 2.55 7.34
C PRO A 96 12.40 1.82 5.99
N LEU A 97 13.21 2.30 5.05
CA LEU A 97 13.46 1.67 3.74
C LEU A 97 14.94 1.29 3.62
N ARG A 98 15.21 0.24 2.84
CA ARG A 98 16.53 -0.38 2.76
C ARG A 98 17.04 -0.32 1.34
N ALA A 99 18.26 0.18 1.15
CA ALA A 99 18.87 0.25 -0.18
C ALA A 99 19.28 -1.15 -0.70
N LYS A 100 19.48 -2.11 0.20
CA LYS A 100 19.84 -3.49 -0.09
C LYS A 100 19.23 -4.43 0.94
N ALA A 101 19.05 -5.69 0.55
CA ALA A 101 18.66 -6.76 1.45
C ALA A 101 19.62 -6.84 2.64
N TRP A 102 19.07 -7.01 3.83
CA TRP A 102 19.82 -7.19 5.07
C TRP A 102 19.40 -8.45 5.84
N THR A 103 18.23 -9.00 5.54
CA THR A 103 17.70 -10.26 6.05
C THR A 103 16.84 -10.92 4.98
N ASP A 104 16.79 -12.25 5.00
CA ASP A 104 15.84 -13.05 4.22
C ASP A 104 14.58 -13.41 5.05
N SER A 105 14.61 -13.18 6.36
CA SER A 105 13.50 -13.47 7.28
C SER A 105 12.46 -12.35 7.25
N TRP A 106 11.23 -12.67 6.86
CA TRP A 106 10.13 -11.72 6.89
C TRP A 106 9.85 -11.24 8.32
N GLY A 107 9.83 -12.15 9.29
CA GLY A 107 9.56 -11.82 10.68
C GLY A 107 10.63 -10.91 11.30
N GLU A 108 11.90 -11.13 10.97
CA GLU A 108 12.99 -10.25 11.42
C GLU A 108 12.83 -8.83 10.83
N PHE A 109 12.51 -8.73 9.53
CA PHE A 109 12.20 -7.46 8.88
C PHE A 109 10.98 -6.79 9.51
N PHE A 110 9.88 -7.51 9.70
CA PHE A 110 8.63 -6.94 10.21
C PHE A 110 8.78 -6.44 11.65
N ALA A 111 9.43 -7.22 12.52
CA ALA A 111 9.74 -6.78 13.88
C ALA A 111 10.63 -5.52 13.88
N THR A 112 11.74 -5.55 13.13
CA THR A 112 12.79 -4.51 13.19
C THR A 112 12.41 -3.23 12.48
N ASP A 113 11.80 -3.32 11.30
CA ASP A 113 11.58 -2.18 10.40
C ASP A 113 10.11 -1.71 10.38
N ARG A 114 9.16 -2.47 10.94
CA ARG A 114 7.74 -2.10 10.96
C ARG A 114 7.20 -1.86 12.38
N ILE A 115 7.48 -2.75 13.33
CA ILE A 115 6.90 -2.64 14.68
C ILE A 115 7.78 -1.82 15.64
N MET A 116 9.03 -2.26 15.85
CA MET A 116 9.91 -1.68 16.87
C MET A 116 10.17 -0.17 16.75
N PRO A 117 10.28 0.42 15.54
CA PRO A 117 10.49 1.87 15.40
C PRO A 117 9.33 2.70 15.95
N MET A 118 8.13 2.14 16.00
CA MET A 118 6.91 2.82 16.46
C MET A 118 6.69 2.68 17.97
N LEU A 119 7.31 1.67 18.61
CA LEU A 119 7.04 1.34 20.02
C LEU A 119 7.47 2.45 20.98
N ALA A 120 8.68 3.00 20.87
CA ALA A 120 9.13 4.05 21.77
C ALA A 120 8.25 5.32 21.67
N PRO A 121 7.95 5.87 20.47
CA PRO A 121 6.99 6.96 20.34
C PRO A 121 5.59 6.67 20.91
N ALA A 122 5.07 5.45 20.71
CA ALA A 122 3.77 5.05 21.26
C ALA A 122 3.78 4.90 22.79
N ARG A 123 4.94 4.70 23.40
CA ARG A 123 5.11 4.76 24.87
C ARG A 123 5.21 6.19 25.36
N ASP A 124 5.98 7.02 24.65
CA ASP A 124 6.23 8.42 25.02
C ASP A 124 4.93 9.25 24.99
N ASN A 125 4.01 8.95 24.07
CA ASN A 125 2.69 9.58 24.02
C ASN A 125 1.65 8.94 24.97
N GLY A 126 2.02 7.89 25.71
CA GLY A 126 1.18 7.20 26.68
C GLY A 126 0.15 6.22 26.08
N SER A 127 0.17 5.95 24.78
CA SER A 127 -0.77 5.03 24.14
C SER A 127 -0.51 3.57 24.50
N ILE A 128 0.77 3.19 24.66
CA ILE A 128 1.19 1.86 25.10
C ILE A 128 1.92 1.99 26.44
N ASP A 129 1.38 1.35 27.47
CA ASP A 129 2.02 1.33 28.80
C ASP A 129 3.17 0.31 28.88
N ARG A 130 3.82 0.23 30.04
CA ARG A 130 4.93 -0.72 30.26
C ARG A 130 4.52 -2.18 30.06
N SER A 131 3.31 -2.55 30.45
CA SER A 131 2.82 -3.93 30.34
C SER A 131 2.50 -4.31 28.90
N GLY A 132 1.94 -3.36 28.13
CA GLY A 132 1.70 -3.49 26.70
C GLY A 132 2.99 -3.58 25.92
N ALA A 133 4.00 -2.78 26.27
CA ALA A 133 5.32 -2.84 25.64
C ALA A 133 5.94 -4.24 25.73
N VAL A 134 5.84 -4.91 26.89
CA VAL A 134 6.34 -6.29 27.06
C VAL A 134 5.64 -7.28 26.12
N VAL A 135 4.36 -7.09 25.81
CA VAL A 135 3.64 -7.93 24.83
C VAL A 135 4.19 -7.69 23.43
N ILE A 136 4.38 -6.43 23.04
CA ILE A 136 4.92 -6.08 21.71
C ILE A 136 6.36 -6.60 21.56
N GLU A 137 7.20 -6.45 22.59
CA GLU A 137 8.57 -6.95 22.59
C GLU A 137 8.62 -8.47 22.43
N LYS A 138 7.78 -9.22 23.16
CA LYS A 138 7.65 -10.68 23.01
C LYS A 138 7.18 -11.10 21.63
N LEU A 139 6.23 -10.37 21.04
CA LEU A 139 5.80 -10.61 19.66
C LEU A 139 6.99 -10.43 18.70
N CYS A 140 7.74 -9.33 18.86
CA CYS A 140 8.94 -9.05 18.08
C CYS A 140 10.06 -10.08 18.29
N GLU A 141 10.18 -10.70 19.47
CA GLU A 141 11.07 -11.85 19.70
C GLU A 141 10.64 -13.06 18.86
N ARG A 142 9.39 -13.50 18.98
CA ARG A 142 8.85 -14.63 18.19
C ARG A 142 8.95 -14.42 16.68
N LEU A 143 8.69 -13.20 16.22
CA LEU A 143 8.88 -12.80 14.81
C LEU A 143 10.33 -12.96 14.36
N ARG A 144 11.30 -12.53 15.18
CA ARG A 144 12.74 -12.66 14.88
C ARG A 144 13.20 -14.12 14.92
N ASP A 145 12.63 -14.93 15.80
CA ASP A 145 12.89 -16.37 15.87
C ASP A 145 12.30 -17.14 14.68
N GLY A 146 11.44 -16.49 13.88
CA GLY A 146 10.90 -17.02 12.64
C GLY A 146 9.58 -17.77 12.79
N ASP A 147 8.94 -17.73 13.96
CA ASP A 147 7.67 -18.41 14.27
C ASP A 147 6.56 -18.12 13.27
N PHE A 148 6.61 -16.95 12.62
CA PHE A 148 5.59 -16.47 11.70
C PHE A 148 6.13 -16.26 10.28
N ASN A 149 7.32 -16.74 9.96
CA ASN A 149 7.79 -16.74 8.58
C ASN A 149 6.88 -17.62 7.72
N HIS A 150 6.43 -17.07 6.61
CA HIS A 150 5.52 -17.73 5.67
C HIS A 150 5.81 -17.26 4.24
N SER A 151 5.31 -18.03 3.28
CA SER A 151 5.55 -17.84 1.86
C SER A 151 4.70 -16.71 1.30
N GLN A 152 5.26 -16.00 0.32
CA GLN A 152 4.49 -15.08 -0.49
C GLN A 152 3.40 -15.80 -1.30
N PRO A 153 2.31 -15.11 -1.70
CA PRO A 153 1.26 -15.68 -2.53
C PRO A 153 1.76 -16.23 -3.87
N GLN A 154 1.04 -17.22 -4.40
CA GLN A 154 1.52 -18.07 -5.49
C GLN A 154 2.01 -17.30 -6.74
N LEU A 155 1.33 -16.22 -7.13
CA LEU A 155 1.67 -15.49 -8.36
C LEU A 155 3.07 -14.83 -8.28
N LEU A 156 3.55 -14.45 -7.08
CA LEU A 156 4.91 -13.92 -6.91
C LEU A 156 5.96 -14.99 -7.21
N SER A 157 5.75 -16.19 -6.66
CA SER A 157 6.65 -17.32 -6.89
C SER A 157 6.71 -17.71 -8.37
N GLN A 158 5.57 -17.70 -9.06
CA GLN A 158 5.49 -17.94 -10.50
C GLN A 158 6.19 -16.85 -11.33
N ALA A 159 6.11 -15.59 -10.88
CA ALA A 159 6.81 -14.46 -11.49
C ALA A 159 8.32 -14.38 -11.14
N GLY A 160 8.83 -15.32 -10.32
CA GLY A 160 10.22 -15.31 -9.86
C GLY A 160 10.57 -14.08 -9.01
N LYS A 161 9.59 -13.51 -8.31
CA LYS A 161 9.78 -12.34 -7.45
C LYS A 161 9.86 -12.76 -5.98
N PRO A 162 10.89 -12.31 -5.23
CA PRO A 162 11.08 -12.74 -3.84
C PRO A 162 10.13 -12.02 -2.87
N VAL A 163 9.73 -10.78 -3.18
CA VAL A 163 8.98 -9.89 -2.28
C VAL A 163 7.91 -9.15 -3.04
N ALA A 164 6.76 -8.90 -2.40
CA ALA A 164 5.65 -8.17 -3.00
C ALA A 164 5.96 -6.67 -3.14
N ARG A 165 5.50 -6.09 -4.25
CA ARG A 165 5.38 -4.65 -4.39
C ARG A 165 4.10 -4.20 -3.69
N LEU A 166 4.23 -3.56 -2.53
CA LEU A 166 3.10 -3.10 -1.75
C LEU A 166 2.73 -1.66 -2.12
N HIS A 167 1.44 -1.36 -2.03
CA HIS A 167 0.95 -0.01 -1.83
C HIS A 167 1.42 0.54 -0.48
N GLY A 168 1.41 -0.30 0.56
CA GLY A 168 2.06 -0.05 1.84
C GLY A 168 1.22 0.76 2.83
N ASP A 169 0.20 1.49 2.38
CA ASP A 169 -0.81 2.16 3.21
C ASP A 169 -2.24 1.87 2.69
N LEU A 170 -2.55 0.60 2.40
CA LEU A 170 -3.77 0.24 1.64
C LEU A 170 -4.98 0.02 2.53
N TRP A 171 -5.47 1.06 3.20
CA TRP A 171 -6.77 1.02 3.86
C TRP A 171 -7.90 1.49 2.94
N SER A 172 -9.16 1.32 3.37
CA SER A 172 -10.33 1.60 2.53
C SER A 172 -10.43 3.05 2.02
N GLY A 173 -9.82 4.02 2.70
CA GLY A 173 -9.78 5.42 2.26
C GLY A 173 -8.80 5.70 1.12
N ASN A 174 -7.84 4.80 0.89
CA ASN A 174 -6.83 4.90 -0.17
C ASN A 174 -7.22 4.11 -1.43
N VAL A 175 -8.47 3.64 -1.50
CA VAL A 175 -9.07 3.05 -2.71
C VAL A 175 -10.33 3.82 -3.08
N LEU A 176 -10.25 4.59 -4.16
CA LEU A 176 -11.39 5.34 -4.69
C LEU A 176 -12.20 4.45 -5.64
N TRP A 177 -13.51 4.33 -5.40
CA TRP A 177 -14.42 3.51 -6.20
C TRP A 177 -15.15 4.39 -7.21
N CYS A 178 -14.60 4.48 -8.41
CA CYS A 178 -15.00 5.46 -9.40
C CYS A 178 -15.71 4.84 -10.60
N PRO A 179 -16.72 5.52 -11.19
CA PRO A 179 -17.25 5.16 -12.49
C PRO A 179 -16.14 5.23 -13.56
N VAL A 180 -16.01 4.20 -14.38
CA VAL A 180 -14.93 4.10 -15.40
C VAL A 180 -14.93 5.28 -16.39
N GLY A 181 -16.12 5.78 -16.76
CA GLY A 181 -16.24 6.94 -17.64
C GLY A 181 -15.74 8.24 -17.03
N ASP A 182 -15.86 8.40 -15.70
CA ASP A 182 -15.34 9.57 -14.99
C ASP A 182 -13.82 9.50 -14.86
N VAL A 183 -13.27 8.32 -14.54
CA VAL A 183 -11.82 8.11 -14.49
C VAL A 183 -11.19 8.38 -15.85
N ALA A 184 -11.73 7.79 -16.92
CA ALA A 184 -11.21 7.96 -18.27
C ALA A 184 -11.20 9.43 -18.72
N ARG A 185 -12.27 10.18 -18.41
CA ARG A 185 -12.37 11.61 -18.70
C ARG A 185 -11.33 12.41 -17.91
N SER A 186 -11.33 12.28 -16.58
CA SER A 186 -10.42 13.03 -15.71
C SER A 186 -8.95 12.73 -16.00
N CYS A 187 -8.59 11.47 -16.27
CA CYS A 187 -7.22 11.11 -16.62
C CYS A 187 -6.84 11.62 -18.01
N LYS A 188 -7.74 11.60 -18.99
CA LYS A 188 -7.46 12.15 -20.33
C LYS A 188 -7.24 13.65 -20.30
N GLU A 189 -8.06 14.39 -19.56
CA GLU A 189 -7.88 15.83 -19.33
C GLU A 189 -6.54 16.09 -18.63
N PHE A 190 -6.27 15.38 -17.53
CA PHE A 190 -5.04 15.53 -16.76
C PHE A 190 -3.78 15.12 -17.52
N LEU A 191 -3.81 14.10 -18.38
CA LEU A 191 -2.63 13.73 -19.17
C LEU A 191 -2.45 14.62 -20.42
N GLY A 192 -3.52 15.28 -20.88
CA GLY A 192 -3.53 16.13 -22.08
C GLY A 192 -3.21 17.61 -21.85
N GLU A 193 -3.36 18.13 -20.63
CA GLU A 193 -3.02 19.51 -20.30
C GLU A 193 -1.52 19.79 -20.46
N LYS A 194 -1.19 20.88 -21.16
CA LYS A 194 0.18 21.43 -21.23
C LYS A 194 0.38 22.34 -20.01
N THR A 195 1.29 22.00 -19.10
CA THR A 195 1.60 22.85 -17.95
C THR A 195 2.40 24.09 -18.40
N ALA A 196 2.03 25.27 -17.90
CA ALA A 196 2.75 26.53 -18.17
C ALA A 196 4.09 26.61 -17.41
N ASP A 197 4.16 26.00 -16.23
CA ASP A 197 5.41 25.75 -15.52
C ASP A 197 6.10 24.53 -16.13
N LYS A 198 7.36 24.69 -16.54
CA LYS A 198 8.23 23.56 -16.89
C LYS A 198 8.50 22.79 -15.60
N PRO A 199 7.95 21.58 -15.42
CA PRO A 199 8.30 20.76 -14.26
C PRO A 199 9.80 20.48 -14.35
N GLN A 200 10.54 20.59 -13.24
CA GLN A 200 11.97 20.28 -13.26
C GLN A 200 12.22 18.82 -13.71
N ASP A 201 11.21 17.93 -13.59
CA ASP A 201 11.28 16.49 -13.91
C ASP A 201 10.07 15.90 -14.68
N GLY A 202 9.43 16.69 -15.57
CA GLY A 202 8.55 16.15 -16.64
C GLY A 202 7.05 16.44 -16.55
N ALA A 203 6.40 16.38 -17.72
CA ALA A 203 4.94 16.47 -17.93
C ALA A 203 4.17 15.45 -17.06
N ALA A 204 2.84 15.40 -17.11
CA ALA A 204 2.09 14.33 -16.45
C ALA A 204 2.65 12.95 -16.87
N ILE A 205 3.10 12.14 -15.90
CA ILE A 205 3.81 10.89 -16.19
C ILE A 205 2.95 9.71 -15.72
N MET A 206 2.54 8.90 -16.70
CA MET A 206 1.99 7.57 -16.50
C MET A 206 2.72 6.65 -17.47
N LYS A 207 3.82 6.02 -17.02
CA LYS A 207 4.72 5.25 -17.91
C LYS A 207 4.11 3.93 -18.37
N GLY A 208 3.17 3.37 -17.63
CA GLY A 208 2.36 2.20 -17.97
C GLY A 208 0.87 2.45 -17.69
N GLY A 209 -0.03 1.69 -18.31
CA GLY A 209 -1.47 1.77 -18.04
C GLY A 209 -2.17 3.04 -18.54
N ALA A 210 -1.48 3.99 -19.18
CA ALA A 210 -2.08 5.24 -19.66
C ALA A 210 -3.22 5.00 -20.66
N ALA A 211 -3.07 4.02 -21.56
CA ALA A 211 -4.13 3.63 -22.49
C ALA A 211 -5.38 3.15 -21.73
N ILE A 212 -5.19 2.27 -20.74
CA ILE A 212 -6.26 1.76 -19.88
C ILE A 212 -6.94 2.91 -19.14
N MET A 213 -6.18 3.78 -18.47
CA MET A 213 -6.74 4.85 -17.64
C MET A 213 -7.40 5.99 -18.42
N THR A 214 -7.15 6.14 -19.72
CA THR A 214 -7.72 7.22 -20.56
C THR A 214 -8.81 6.76 -21.51
N SER A 215 -9.11 5.46 -21.54
CA SER A 215 -10.13 4.87 -22.40
C SER A 215 -11.19 4.17 -21.57
N ALA A 216 -12.42 4.71 -21.56
CA ALA A 216 -13.52 4.13 -20.80
C ALA A 216 -13.78 2.66 -21.19
N GLN A 217 -13.64 2.32 -22.48
CA GLN A 217 -13.79 0.96 -22.98
C GLN A 217 -12.73 0.01 -22.42
N GLN A 218 -11.46 0.43 -22.42
CA GLN A 218 -10.37 -0.40 -21.90
C GLN A 218 -10.44 -0.52 -20.39
N LEU A 219 -10.77 0.57 -19.69
CA LEU A 219 -10.92 0.57 -18.24
C LEU A 219 -12.11 -0.27 -17.77
N GLU A 220 -13.22 -0.25 -18.49
CA GLU A 220 -14.38 -1.11 -18.21
C GLU A 220 -14.04 -2.60 -18.39
N ALA A 221 -13.30 -2.93 -19.46
CA ALA A 221 -12.82 -4.29 -19.68
C ALA A 221 -11.85 -4.73 -18.57
N PHE A 222 -10.93 -3.85 -18.17
CA PHE A 222 -9.98 -4.06 -17.07
C PHE A 222 -10.69 -4.26 -15.71
N ALA A 223 -11.66 -3.39 -15.39
CA ALA A 223 -12.42 -3.46 -14.15
C ALA A 223 -13.47 -4.57 -14.13
N GLY A 224 -13.76 -5.17 -15.29
CA GLY A 224 -14.85 -6.13 -15.45
C GLY A 224 -16.23 -5.52 -15.23
N GLY A 225 -16.40 -4.21 -15.36
CA GLY A 225 -17.66 -3.52 -15.11
C GLY A 225 -17.53 -2.00 -15.02
N PRO A 226 -18.64 -1.31 -14.67
CA PRO A 226 -18.72 0.16 -14.78
C PRO A 226 -18.02 0.92 -13.65
N VAL A 227 -17.48 0.23 -12.65
CA VAL A 227 -16.79 0.81 -11.49
C VAL A 227 -15.43 0.16 -11.34
N VAL A 228 -14.41 0.97 -11.09
CA VAL A 228 -13.02 0.54 -10.85
C VAL A 228 -12.52 1.09 -9.51
N GLY A 229 -11.73 0.29 -8.79
CA GLY A 229 -10.98 0.75 -7.62
C GLY A 229 -9.65 1.35 -8.07
N VAL A 230 -9.40 2.61 -7.72
CA VAL A 230 -8.17 3.35 -8.05
C VAL A 230 -7.40 3.64 -6.77
N MET A 231 -6.14 3.19 -6.70
CA MET A 231 -5.28 3.41 -5.54
C MET A 231 -4.68 4.82 -5.55
N ILE A 232 -4.59 5.41 -4.35
CA ILE A 232 -4.03 6.74 -4.08
C ILE A 232 -3.19 6.73 -2.79
N ASP A 233 -2.38 7.75 -2.58
CA ASP A 233 -1.66 8.01 -1.31
C ASP A 233 -0.78 6.83 -0.83
N PRO A 234 0.11 6.26 -1.67
CA PRO A 234 0.90 5.10 -1.28
C PRO A 234 2.06 5.44 -0.34
N ALA A 235 2.34 4.52 0.57
CA ALA A 235 3.63 4.39 1.25
C ALA A 235 4.43 3.23 0.62
N ALA A 236 4.58 3.24 -0.72
CA ALA A 236 4.98 2.06 -1.48
C ALA A 236 6.37 1.52 -1.13
N HIS A 237 6.48 0.21 -0.97
CA HIS A 237 7.74 -0.48 -0.67
C HIS A 237 7.65 -2.00 -0.90
N GLY A 238 8.78 -2.69 -0.83
CA GLY A 238 8.83 -4.16 -0.80
C GLY A 238 8.37 -4.73 0.54
N GLY A 239 7.36 -5.60 0.54
CA GLY A 239 6.84 -6.23 1.78
C GLY A 239 6.06 -7.52 1.53
N HIS A 240 5.32 -7.98 2.54
CA HIS A 240 4.48 -9.17 2.40
C HIS A 240 3.10 -8.80 1.88
N ALA A 241 2.63 -9.50 0.84
CA ALA A 241 1.35 -9.22 0.19
C ALA A 241 0.15 -9.25 1.15
N GLU A 242 0.19 -10.10 2.18
CA GLU A 242 -0.86 -10.16 3.20
C GLU A 242 -0.99 -8.85 4.01
N THR A 243 0.04 -7.97 4.04
CA THR A 243 -0.04 -6.67 4.73
C THR A 243 -1.09 -5.75 4.10
N ASP A 244 -1.02 -5.49 2.80
CA ASP A 244 -2.00 -4.66 2.09
C ASP A 244 -3.43 -5.23 2.21
N LEU A 245 -3.55 -6.56 2.15
CA LEU A 245 -4.84 -7.26 2.33
C LEU A 245 -5.40 -7.14 3.75
N ALA A 246 -4.53 -7.11 4.76
CA ALA A 246 -4.92 -6.96 6.14
C ALA A 246 -5.33 -5.52 6.45
N ASP A 247 -4.61 -4.53 5.90
CA ASP A 247 -4.85 -3.10 6.06
C ASP A 247 -6.18 -2.66 5.45
N LEU A 248 -6.58 -3.23 4.30
CA LEU A 248 -7.90 -2.99 3.70
C LEU A 248 -9.05 -3.26 4.68
N GLY A 249 -8.89 -4.29 5.51
CA GLY A 249 -9.92 -4.67 6.47
C GLY A 249 -9.91 -3.87 7.78
N LEU A 250 -8.94 -2.98 8.02
CA LEU A 250 -8.81 -2.28 9.30
C LEU A 250 -9.93 -1.25 9.53
N PHE A 251 -10.33 -0.51 8.50
CA PHE A 251 -11.33 0.56 8.58
C PHE A 251 -12.62 0.25 7.78
N GLY A 252 -12.88 -1.04 7.53
CA GLY A 252 -14.16 -1.49 7.00
C GLY A 252 -14.34 -1.33 5.48
N GLN A 253 -13.39 -1.83 4.69
CA GLN A 253 -13.55 -1.95 3.25
C GLN A 253 -14.86 -2.67 2.87
N GLN A 254 -15.63 -2.04 1.99
CA GLN A 254 -16.85 -2.63 1.46
C GLN A 254 -16.53 -3.86 0.61
N TYR A 255 -17.27 -4.95 0.85
CA TYR A 255 -17.12 -6.23 0.14
C TYR A 255 -15.69 -6.81 0.22
N LEU A 256 -15.06 -6.70 1.39
CA LEU A 256 -13.71 -7.21 1.64
C LEU A 256 -13.57 -8.70 1.27
N ASP A 257 -14.57 -9.53 1.58
CA ASP A 257 -14.56 -10.95 1.18
C ASP A 257 -14.47 -11.12 -0.33
N SER A 258 -15.15 -10.29 -1.11
CA SER A 258 -15.02 -10.31 -2.57
C SER A 258 -13.62 -9.90 -3.03
N VAL A 259 -12.94 -8.97 -2.34
CA VAL A 259 -11.52 -8.67 -2.59
C VAL A 259 -10.66 -9.92 -2.36
N TYR A 260 -10.85 -10.62 -1.24
CA TYR A 260 -10.11 -11.84 -0.93
C TYR A 260 -10.38 -12.97 -1.92
N GLU A 261 -11.63 -13.17 -2.34
CA GLU A 261 -12.00 -14.13 -3.39
C GLU A 261 -11.32 -13.78 -4.73
N GLY A 262 -11.34 -12.50 -5.10
CA GLY A 262 -10.66 -11.98 -6.28
C GLY A 262 -9.17 -12.27 -6.25
N TYR A 263 -8.51 -11.89 -5.16
CA TYR A 263 -7.08 -12.11 -4.96
C TYR A 263 -6.71 -13.59 -5.06
N GLN A 264 -7.39 -14.45 -4.30
CA GLN A 264 -7.14 -15.89 -4.28
C GLN A 264 -7.43 -16.57 -5.61
N SER A 265 -8.32 -16.02 -6.46
CA SER A 265 -8.63 -16.58 -7.78
C SER A 265 -7.46 -16.54 -8.78
N VAL A 266 -6.41 -15.77 -8.50
CA VAL A 266 -5.21 -15.67 -9.36
C VAL A 266 -3.90 -15.89 -8.60
N SER A 267 -3.89 -15.61 -7.30
CA SER A 267 -2.73 -15.78 -6.44
C SER A 267 -3.20 -16.33 -5.09
N PRO A 268 -3.45 -17.65 -5.01
CA PRO A 268 -3.78 -18.29 -3.75
C PRO A 268 -2.82 -17.87 -2.63
N LEU A 269 -3.42 -17.46 -1.52
CA LEU A 269 -2.72 -17.17 -0.27
C LEU A 269 -2.31 -18.49 0.39
N GLU A 270 -1.28 -18.45 1.23
CA GLU A 270 -0.88 -19.65 1.95
C GLU A 270 -1.96 -20.09 2.94
N SER A 271 -1.99 -21.39 3.26
CA SER A 271 -2.91 -21.94 4.26
C SER A 271 -2.89 -21.11 5.55
N TYR A 272 -4.06 -20.98 6.17
CA TYR A 272 -4.26 -20.22 7.42
C TYR A 272 -3.94 -18.72 7.32
N TRP A 273 -3.91 -18.11 6.12
CA TRP A 273 -3.72 -16.65 5.96
C TRP A 273 -4.70 -15.81 6.77
N SER A 274 -5.94 -16.27 6.92
CA SER A 274 -6.96 -15.58 7.71
C SER A 274 -6.57 -15.45 9.18
N GLU A 275 -5.80 -16.39 9.72
CA GLU A 275 -5.28 -16.34 11.10
C GLU A 275 -4.14 -15.33 11.24
N ARG A 276 -3.45 -14.97 10.15
CA ARG A 276 -2.34 -14.00 10.13
C ARG A 276 -2.80 -12.56 9.87
N VAL A 277 -4.05 -12.34 9.48
CA VAL A 277 -4.59 -10.98 9.23
C VAL A 277 -4.33 -10.06 10.42
N GLY A 278 -4.54 -10.53 11.65
CA GLY A 278 -4.25 -9.73 12.85
C GLY A 278 -2.76 -9.40 12.98
N LEU A 279 -1.88 -10.35 12.71
CA LEU A 279 -0.42 -10.16 12.78
C LEU A 279 0.04 -9.05 11.81
N HIS A 280 -0.44 -9.08 10.57
CA HIS A 280 -0.13 -8.05 9.58
C HIS A 280 -0.66 -6.67 9.96
N ARG A 281 -1.85 -6.59 10.58
CA ARG A 281 -2.44 -5.32 11.05
C ARG A 281 -1.66 -4.64 12.17
N VAL A 282 -0.81 -5.37 12.92
CA VAL A 282 -0.04 -4.79 14.03
C VAL A 282 0.76 -3.58 13.58
N HIS A 283 1.31 -3.58 12.37
CA HIS A 283 2.06 -2.45 11.81
C HIS A 283 1.19 -1.18 11.72
N MET A 284 0.03 -1.27 11.05
CA MET A 284 -0.85 -0.11 10.88
C MET A 284 -1.41 0.36 12.22
N LEU A 285 -1.78 -0.56 13.11
CA LEU A 285 -2.26 -0.25 14.45
C LEU A 285 -1.21 0.47 15.30
N ILE A 286 0.04 0.02 15.31
CA ILE A 286 1.10 0.67 16.10
C ILE A 286 1.51 2.02 15.50
N VAL A 287 1.44 2.19 14.18
CA VAL A 287 1.57 3.51 13.53
C VAL A 287 0.47 4.46 14.03
N HIS A 288 -0.78 4.00 14.10
CA HIS A 288 -1.89 4.81 14.63
C HIS A 288 -1.75 5.10 16.13
N ALA A 289 -1.26 4.14 16.92
CA ALA A 289 -0.95 4.34 18.33
C ALA A 289 0.14 5.40 18.52
N MET A 290 1.18 5.41 17.68
CA MET A 290 2.20 6.46 17.68
C MET A 290 1.63 7.83 17.28
N LEU A 291 0.85 7.90 16.20
CA LEU A 291 0.42 9.18 15.60
C LEU A 291 -0.75 9.84 16.34
N PHE A 292 -1.72 9.04 16.79
CA PHE A 292 -2.99 9.53 17.32
C PHE A 292 -3.24 9.15 18.78
N GLY A 293 -2.48 8.17 19.29
CA GLY A 293 -2.63 7.67 20.65
C GLY A 293 -4.01 7.06 20.93
N GLY A 294 -4.49 7.21 22.17
CA GLY A 294 -5.82 6.74 22.55
C GLY A 294 -6.00 5.24 22.44
N GLY A 295 -7.18 4.81 21.96
CA GLY A 295 -7.59 3.40 21.91
C GLY A 295 -6.73 2.50 21.00
N TYR A 296 -5.99 3.08 20.04
CA TYR A 296 -5.15 2.32 19.12
C TYR A 296 -4.05 1.54 19.83
N GLY A 297 -3.45 2.08 20.90
CA GLY A 297 -2.44 1.37 21.67
C GLY A 297 -3.01 0.15 22.40
N TYR A 298 -4.21 0.27 22.97
CA TYR A 298 -4.91 -0.87 23.58
C TYR A 298 -5.22 -1.94 22.53
N GLU A 299 -5.76 -1.56 21.38
CA GLU A 299 -6.07 -2.48 20.28
C GLU A 299 -4.81 -3.19 19.75
N THR A 300 -3.73 -2.44 19.51
CA THR A 300 -2.42 -2.99 19.10
C THR A 300 -1.96 -4.10 20.04
N VAL A 301 -2.04 -3.84 21.36
CA VAL A 301 -1.64 -4.81 22.38
C VAL A 301 -2.58 -6.02 22.42
N GLN A 302 -3.90 -5.83 22.28
CA GLN A 302 -4.84 -6.96 22.24
C GLN A 302 -4.62 -7.86 21.03
N VAL A 303 -4.38 -7.27 19.85
CA VAL A 303 -4.04 -8.05 18.66
C VAL A 303 -2.72 -8.79 18.87
N ALA A 304 -1.67 -8.10 19.35
CA ALA A 304 -0.39 -8.73 19.61
C ALA A 304 -0.47 -9.89 20.62
N ARG A 305 -1.33 -9.80 21.65
CA ARG A 305 -1.54 -10.87 22.65
C ARG A 305 -1.97 -12.21 22.05
N HIS A 306 -2.59 -12.23 20.87
CA HIS A 306 -2.99 -13.48 20.23
C HIS A 306 -1.78 -14.26 19.68
N TYR A 307 -0.62 -13.62 19.58
CA TYR A 307 0.59 -14.14 18.95
C TYR A 307 1.77 -14.26 19.92
N VAL A 308 1.55 -14.19 21.23
CA VAL A 308 2.56 -14.40 22.29
C VAL A 308 2.10 -15.42 23.31
#